data_AF-A0A1H9X667-F1
#
_entry.id   AF-A0A1H9X667-F1
#
_cell.length_a   1.000
_cell.length_b   1.000
_cell.length_c   1.000
_cell.angle_alpha   90.00
_cell.angle_beta   90.00
_cell.angle_gamma   90.00
#
_symmetry.space_group_name_H-M   'P 1'
#
loop_
_entity.id
_entity.type
_entity.pdbx_description
1 polymer ?
#
loop_
_entity_poly.entity_id
_entity_poly.type
_entity_poly.pdbx_seq_one_letter_code
_entity_poly.pdbx_strand_id
1 'polypeptide(L)'
;MTEQAADFYAIVRADLAIEIMNRGRSLLSVRLHDIGDRDLVEAERLRSRRRDLLGLQHGVVVGMPETVEPLIAEWGPKVRDEELLWREL
;
A
#
# COMPACT_ATOMS: atom_id res chain seq x y z
N MET A 1 -5.16 -9.33 28.24
CA MET A 1 -4.94 -8.04 27.53
C MET A 1 -6.11 -7.15 27.87
N THR A 2 -5.89 -5.87 28.18
CA THR A 2 -7.00 -4.94 28.49
C THR A 2 -7.68 -4.47 27.21
N GLU A 3 -8.94 -4.05 27.30
CA GLU A 3 -9.71 -3.50 26.16
C GLU A 3 -8.99 -2.30 25.52
N GLN A 4 -8.47 -1.39 26.34
CA GLN A 4 -7.68 -0.24 25.88
C GLN A 4 -6.39 -0.63 25.14
N ALA A 5 -5.77 -1.76 25.49
CA ALA A 5 -4.62 -2.27 24.76
C ALA A 5 -5.01 -2.87 23.39
N ALA A 6 -6.20 -3.46 23.29
CA ALA A 6 -6.75 -3.96 22.03
C ALA A 6 -7.08 -2.80 21.07
N ASP A 7 -7.69 -1.73 21.58
CA ASP A 7 -8.02 -0.53 20.79
C ASP A 7 -6.77 0.17 20.27
N PHE A 8 -5.76 0.35 21.13
CA PHE A 8 -4.49 0.93 20.72
C PHE A 8 -3.79 0.08 19.65
N TYR A 9 -3.79 -1.24 19.81
CA TYR A 9 -3.24 -2.15 18.80
C TYR A 9 -3.97 -2.01 17.47
N ALA A 10 -5.31 -1.97 17.47
CA ALA A 10 -6.11 -1.81 16.25
C ALA A 10 -5.81 -0.50 15.51
N ILE A 11 -5.60 0.61 16.23
CA ILE A 11 -5.19 1.89 15.65
C ILE A 11 -3.82 1.76 14.98
N VAL A 12 -2.82 1.22 15.70
CA VAL A 12 -1.46 1.05 15.18
C VAL A 12 -1.44 0.17 13.92
N ARG A 13 -2.26 -0.88 13.86
CA ARG A 13 -2.36 -1.73 12.67
C ARG A 13 -2.97 -0.99 11.49
N ALA A 14 -4.05 -0.24 11.70
CA ALA A 14 -4.65 0.57 10.64
C ALA A 14 -3.67 1.64 10.09
N ASP A 15 -2.97 2.34 10.99
CA ASP A 15 -1.96 3.33 10.60
C ASP A 15 -0.82 2.70 9.78
N LEU A 16 -0.31 1.54 10.23
CA LEU A 16 0.72 0.80 9.49
C LEU A 16 0.26 0.41 8.08
N ALA A 17 -0.99 -0.05 7.92
CA ALA A 17 -1.53 -0.36 6.60
C ALA A 17 -1.57 0.88 5.70
N ILE A 18 -2.03 2.02 6.23
CA ILE A 18 -2.06 3.29 5.50
C ILE A 18 -0.65 3.73 5.09
N GLU A 19 0.33 3.63 5.97
CA GLU A 19 1.73 3.94 5.68
C GLU A 19 2.30 3.05 4.56
N ILE A 20 2.02 1.75 4.61
CA ILE A 20 2.42 0.79 3.57
C ILE A 20 1.79 1.18 2.22
N MET A 21 0.49 1.48 2.18
CA MET A 21 -0.16 1.92 0.93
C MET A 21 0.46 3.22 0.39
N ASN A 22 0.72 4.20 1.26
CA ASN A 22 1.37 5.45 0.89
C ASN A 22 2.79 5.23 0.34
N ARG A 23 3.57 4.35 0.96
CA ARG A 23 4.92 4.00 0.48
C ARG A 23 4.86 3.34 -0.89
N GLY A 24 3.94 2.39 -1.11
CA GLY A 24 3.72 1.77 -2.41
C GLY A 24 3.38 2.82 -3.49
N ARG A 25 2.46 3.74 -3.19
CA ARG A 25 2.10 4.85 -4.11
C ARG A 25 3.28 5.77 -4.43
N SER A 26 4.16 6.00 -3.46
CA SER A 26 5.39 6.78 -3.65
C SER A 26 6.35 6.08 -4.62
N LEU A 27 6.63 4.79 -4.44
CA LEU A 27 7.48 3.99 -5.32
C LEU A 27 6.96 3.98 -6.77
N LEU A 28 5.65 3.78 -6.96
CA LEU A 28 5.02 3.87 -8.28
C LEU A 28 5.18 5.26 -8.92
N SER A 29 5.15 6.32 -8.10
CA SER A 29 5.27 7.69 -8.60
C SER A 29 6.69 8.04 -9.03
N VAL A 30 7.71 7.51 -8.33
CA VAL A 30 9.11 7.60 -8.77
C VAL A 30 9.27 6.88 -10.11
N ARG A 31 8.77 5.65 -10.23
CA ARG A 31 8.87 4.89 -11.48
C ARG A 31 8.15 5.56 -12.65
N LEU A 32 6.98 6.15 -12.41
CA LEU A 32 6.26 6.95 -13.40
C LEU A 32 7.06 8.16 -13.88
N HIS A 33 7.74 8.84 -12.95
CA HIS A 33 8.62 9.95 -13.29
C HIS A 33 9.79 9.49 -14.15
N ASP A 34 10.41 8.36 -13.79
CA ASP A 34 11.54 7.80 -14.53
C ASP A 34 11.15 7.36 -15.93
N ILE A 35 9.97 6.75 -16.14
CA ILE A 35 9.52 6.32 -17.47
C ILE A 35 9.24 7.54 -18.36
N GLY A 36 8.58 8.57 -17.81
CA GLY A 36 8.14 9.74 -18.59
C GLY A 36 7.18 9.34 -19.71
N ASP A 37 7.36 9.90 -20.90
CA ASP A 37 6.54 9.60 -22.08
C ASP A 37 7.12 8.48 -22.96
N ARG A 38 8.13 7.77 -22.47
CA ARG A 38 8.84 6.72 -23.23
C ARG A 38 8.01 5.45 -23.40
N ASP A 39 7.11 5.19 -22.47
CA ASP A 39 6.19 4.05 -22.52
C ASP A 39 4.84 4.43 -21.90
N LEU A 40 3.89 4.78 -22.77
CA LEU A 40 2.55 5.21 -22.36
C LEU A 40 1.72 4.05 -21.77
N VAL A 41 1.98 2.82 -22.21
CA VAL A 41 1.24 1.63 -21.76
C VAL A 41 1.64 1.30 -20.33
N GLU A 42 2.94 1.23 -20.06
CA GLU A 42 3.44 1.01 -18.71
C GLU A 42 3.08 2.18 -17.79
N ALA A 43 3.14 3.42 -18.29
CA ALA A 43 2.72 4.58 -17.51
C ALA A 43 1.24 4.51 -17.10
N GLU A 44 0.32 4.11 -17.98
CA GLU A 44 -1.08 3.97 -17.56
C GLU A 44 -1.30 2.80 -16.59
N ARG A 45 -0.58 1.68 -16.76
CA ARG A 45 -0.61 0.56 -15.81
C ARG A 45 -0.22 1.01 -14.39
N LEU A 46 0.88 1.75 -14.26
CA LEU A 46 1.34 2.28 -12.97
C LEU A 46 0.37 3.33 -12.39
N ARG A 47 -0.24 4.18 -13.25
CA ARG A 47 -1.29 5.12 -12.80
C ARG A 47 -2.51 4.38 -12.27
N SER A 48 -2.95 3.32 -12.94
CA SER A 48 -4.05 2.47 -12.49
C SER A 48 -3.74 1.85 -11.13
N ARG A 49 -2.57 1.22 -11.00
CA ARG A 49 -2.17 0.61 -9.74
C ARG A 49 -2.10 1.61 -8.59
N ARG A 50 -1.66 2.84 -8.86
CA ARG A 50 -1.65 3.92 -7.86
C ARG A 50 -3.05 4.33 -7.41
N ARG A 51 -4.05 4.29 -8.31
CA ARG A 51 -5.47 4.51 -7.95
C ARG A 51 -6.01 3.34 -7.13
N ASP A 52 -5.66 2.11 -7.48
CA ASP A 52 -6.08 0.92 -6.72
C ASP A 52 -5.57 0.99 -5.27
N LEU A 53 -4.29 1.33 -5.08
CA LEU A 53 -3.71 1.52 -3.75
C LEU A 53 -4.39 2.63 -2.94
N LEU A 54 -4.82 3.72 -3.60
CA LEU A 54 -5.59 4.77 -2.95
C LEU A 54 -6.98 4.26 -2.52
N GLY A 55 -7.62 3.43 -3.35
CA GLY A 55 -8.87 2.76 -3.01
C GLY A 55 -8.73 1.85 -1.79
N LEU A 56 -7.68 1.02 -1.76
CA LEU A 56 -7.38 0.15 -0.61
C LEU A 56 -7.13 0.97 0.67
N GLN A 57 -6.37 2.07 0.56
CA GLN A 57 -6.12 2.98 1.68
C GLN A 57 -7.42 3.58 2.25
N HIS A 58 -8.35 4.01 1.39
CA HIS A 58 -9.65 4.53 1.85
C HIS A 58 -10.55 3.46 2.48
N GLY A 59 -10.30 2.17 2.20
CA GLY A 59 -11.01 1.04 2.80
C GLY A 59 -10.48 0.61 4.16
N VAL A 60 -9.40 1.22 4.66
CA VAL A 60 -8.84 0.91 5.99
C VAL A 60 -9.76 1.44 7.08
N VAL A 61 -10.23 0.55 7.94
CA VAL A 61 -11.10 0.88 9.08
C VAL A 61 -10.49 0.34 10.37
N VAL A 62 -10.34 1.22 11.37
CA VAL A 62 -9.86 0.83 12.71
C VAL A 62 -10.82 -0.19 13.33
N GLY A 63 -10.27 -1.27 13.90
CA GLY A 63 -11.05 -2.34 14.50
C GLY A 63 -11.56 -3.40 13.54
N MET A 64 -11.23 -3.32 12.25
CA MET A 64 -11.54 -4.34 11.23
C MET A 64 -10.25 -5.04 10.75
N PRO A 65 -9.66 -5.96 11.55
CA PRO A 65 -8.42 -6.64 11.18
C PRO A 65 -8.53 -7.42 9.87
N GLU A 66 -9.71 -7.90 9.50
CA GLU A 66 -9.97 -8.60 8.25
C GLU A 66 -9.76 -7.73 6.99
N THR A 67 -9.82 -6.40 7.11
CA THR A 67 -9.51 -5.48 6.01
C THR A 67 -8.08 -4.95 6.10
N VAL A 68 -7.51 -4.87 7.31
CA VAL A 68 -6.19 -4.27 7.58
C VAL A 68 -5.05 -5.29 7.39
N GLU A 69 -5.16 -6.47 8.00
CA GLU A 69 -4.09 -7.45 8.08
C GLU A 69 -3.68 -8.01 6.70
N PRO A 70 -4.62 -8.29 5.76
CA PRO A 70 -4.23 -8.71 4.42
C PRO A 70 -3.40 -7.67 3.67
N LEU A 71 -3.70 -6.37 3.84
CA LEU A 71 -2.96 -5.29 3.20
C LEU A 71 -1.51 -5.25 3.71
N ILE A 72 -1.32 -5.39 5.02
CA ILE A 72 0.01 -5.43 5.64
C ILE A 72 0.78 -6.66 5.16
N ALA A 73 0.14 -7.82 5.13
CA ALA A 73 0.77 -9.07 4.72
C ALA A 73 1.18 -9.05 3.24
N GLU A 74 0.32 -8.55 2.36
CA GLU A 74 0.58 -8.49 0.92
C GLU A 74 1.62 -7.41 0.57
N TRP A 75 1.45 -6.20 1.08
CA TRP A 75 2.23 -5.05 0.62
C TRP A 75 3.43 -4.73 1.51
N GLY A 76 3.43 -5.14 2.77
CA GLY A 76 4.55 -4.92 3.69
C GLY A 76 5.90 -5.40 3.15
N PRO A 77 6.01 -6.62 2.61
CA PRO A 77 7.24 -7.09 1.96
C PRO A 77 7.58 -6.28 0.69
N LYS A 78 6.58 -5.99 -0.16
CA LYS A 78 6.78 -5.30 -1.44
C LYS A 78 7.32 -3.88 -1.27
N VAL A 79 6.87 -3.15 -0.25
CA VAL A 79 7.36 -1.77 -0.03
C VAL A 79 8.74 -1.72 0.65
N ARG A 80 9.24 -2.86 1.14
CA ARG A 80 10.59 -3.02 1.71
C ARG A 80 11.60 -3.55 0.70
N ASP A 81 11.12 -4.29 -0.30
CA ASP A 81 11.92 -4.89 -1.37
C ASP A 81 11.35 -4.45 -2.72
N GLU A 82 12.01 -3.45 -3.33
CA GLU A 82 11.58 -2.90 -4.61
C GLU A 82 11.71 -3.93 -5.75
N GLU A 83 12.70 -4.83 -5.71
CA GLU A 83 12.82 -5.87 -6.75
C GLU A 83 11.64 -6.82 -6.71
N LEU A 84 11.21 -7.23 -5.50
CA LEU A 84 10.00 -8.01 -5.29
C LEU A 84 8.76 -7.28 -5.81
N LEU A 85 8.62 -5.98 -5.49
CA LEU A 85 7.51 -5.16 -5.96
C LEU A 85 7.41 -5.18 -7.48
N TRP A 86 8.51 -4.89 -8.19
CA TRP A 86 8.50 -4.79 -9.64
C TRP A 86 8.32 -6.15 -10.34
N ARG A 87 8.75 -7.24 -9.71
CA ARG A 87 8.54 -8.60 -10.25
C ARG A 87 7.07 -9.02 -10.21
N GLU A 88 6.32 -8.55 -9.20
CA GLU A 88 4.92 -8.95 -8.98
C GLU A 88 3.89 -7.94 -9.49
N LEU A 89 4.33 -6.77 -9.94
CA LEU A 89 3.47 -5.73 -10.49
C LEU A 89 3.09 -6.00 -11.94
#